data_AF-A0A943GV59-F1
#
_entry.id   AF-A0A943GV59-F1
#
_cell.length_a   1.000
_cell.length_b   1.000
_cell.length_c   1.000
_cell.angle_alpha   90.00
_cell.angle_beta   90.00
_cell.angle_gamma   90.00
#
_symmetry.space_group_name_H-M   'P 1'
#
loop_
_entity.id
_entity.type
_entity.pdbx_description
1 polymer ?
#
loop_
_entity_poly.entity_id
_entity_poly.type
_entity_poly.pdbx_seq_one_letter_code
_entity_poly.pdbx_strand_id
1 'polypeptide(L)'
;MGKDLKGRDLGKGFSQRKDGRYEARAVICGEKIDIYDKDLKTLKRTFEVKKAMLQQNSSGMCSTITLNEWYREWFDRCKAPQLKNDVSRKTYDRRIRNTYCRLLGDKRIANVLQINIQEATSQLVEEGYTYRTVKEALGILKECCEIAIVNRIIPVNPCIGIKIKDANISQERRVLTPKEQKIFLDEVQNKYYYEAYKILLLTGMRIGEFSGLQWR
;
A
#
# COMPACT_ATOMS: atom_id res chain seq x y z
N MET A 1 12.18 36.65 -8.38
CA MET A 1 10.86 37.19 -8.02
C MET A 1 10.18 37.68 -9.28
N GLY A 2 8.87 37.54 -9.39
CA GLY A 2 8.20 37.95 -10.62
C GLY A 2 7.97 39.45 -10.63
N LYS A 3 8.19 40.04 -11.80
CA LYS A 3 8.16 41.49 -12.02
C LYS A 3 7.00 41.85 -12.93
N ASP A 4 6.57 43.10 -12.86
CA ASP A 4 5.66 43.68 -13.83
C ASP A 4 6.41 44.10 -15.11
N LEU A 5 5.67 44.48 -16.16
CA LEU A 5 6.26 44.93 -17.44
C LEU A 5 7.12 46.20 -17.29
N LYS A 6 6.99 46.92 -16.18
CA LYS A 6 7.74 48.13 -15.83
C LYS A 6 8.90 47.84 -14.87
N GLY A 7 9.19 46.57 -14.58
CA GLY A 7 10.30 46.13 -13.72
C GLY A 7 10.05 46.20 -12.20
N ARG A 8 8.84 46.56 -11.76
CA ARG A 8 8.45 46.59 -10.34
C ARG A 8 8.24 45.18 -9.81
N ASP A 9 8.63 44.96 -8.56
CA ASP A 9 8.50 43.66 -7.91
C ASP A 9 7.05 43.38 -7.50
N LEU A 10 6.51 42.24 -7.92
CA LEU A 10 5.15 41.79 -7.60
C LEU A 10 5.11 40.77 -6.46
N GLY A 11 6.28 40.28 -6.03
CA GLY A 11 6.44 39.24 -5.02
C GLY A 11 6.63 37.83 -5.59
N LYS A 12 6.77 36.86 -4.70
CA LYS A 12 6.98 35.44 -5.06
C LYS A 12 5.68 34.82 -5.57
N GLY A 13 5.72 34.20 -6.74
CA GLY A 13 4.58 33.52 -7.34
C GLY A 13 3.67 34.40 -8.21
N PHE A 14 3.98 35.69 -8.39
CA PHE A 14 3.21 36.61 -9.24
C PHE A 14 4.08 37.15 -10.37
N SER A 15 3.57 37.20 -11.61
CA SER A 15 4.25 37.79 -12.77
C SER A 15 3.27 38.53 -13.67
N GLN A 16 3.74 39.47 -14.50
CA GLN A 16 2.92 40.07 -15.56
C GLN A 16 3.32 39.53 -16.94
N ARG A 17 2.33 39.15 -17.74
CA ARG A 17 2.50 38.64 -19.10
C ARG A 17 2.59 39.78 -20.11
N LYS A 18 3.08 39.47 -21.32
CA LYS A 18 3.22 40.45 -22.42
C LYS A 18 1.89 41.05 -22.89
N ASP A 19 0.77 40.36 -22.67
CA ASP A 19 -0.59 40.81 -22.99
C ASP A 19 -1.20 41.72 -21.89
N GLY A 20 -0.43 42.08 -20.87
CA GLY A 20 -0.84 42.97 -19.78
C GLY A 20 -1.56 42.30 -18.62
N ARG A 21 -1.91 41.01 -18.72
CA ARG A 21 -2.54 40.25 -17.62
C ARG A 21 -1.50 39.85 -16.57
N TYR A 22 -1.91 39.86 -15.31
CA TYR A 22 -1.16 39.29 -14.20
C TYR A 22 -1.44 37.79 -14.08
N GLU A 23 -0.43 37.04 -13.67
CA GLU A 23 -0.42 35.59 -13.48
C GLU A 23 0.00 35.29 -12.05
N ALA A 24 -0.71 34.38 -11.38
CA ALA A 24 -0.34 33.84 -10.07
C ALA A 24 -0.15 32.33 -10.16
N ARG A 25 1.05 31.86 -9.77
CA ARG A 25 1.46 30.45 -9.80
C ARG A 25 1.94 29.96 -8.45
N ALA A 26 1.40 28.85 -8.00
CA ALA A 26 1.93 28.09 -6.86
C ALA A 26 1.61 26.61 -6.99
N VAL A 27 2.34 25.79 -6.24
CA VAL A 27 2.03 24.38 -6.05
C VAL A 27 1.73 24.17 -4.58
N ILE A 28 0.51 23.72 -4.26
CA ILE A 28 0.07 23.46 -2.89
C ILE A 28 -0.44 22.03 -2.85
N CYS A 29 0.18 21.18 -2.04
CA CYS A 29 -0.18 19.76 -1.89
C CYS A 29 -0.20 18.96 -3.20
N GLY A 30 0.65 19.34 -4.16
CA GLY A 30 0.76 18.69 -5.46
C GLY A 30 -0.21 19.25 -6.51
N GLU A 31 -1.19 20.06 -6.12
CA GLU A 31 -2.05 20.78 -7.05
C GLU A 31 -1.39 22.08 -7.52
N LYS A 32 -1.41 22.29 -8.83
CA LYS A 32 -0.91 23.51 -9.47
C LYS A 32 -2.01 24.55 -9.49
N ILE A 33 -1.79 25.67 -8.84
CA ILE A 33 -2.59 26.88 -9.00
C ILE A 33 -1.93 27.67 -10.12
N ASP A 34 -2.67 27.88 -11.22
CA ASP A 34 -2.30 28.78 -12.30
C ASP A 34 -3.54 29.60 -12.69
N ILE A 35 -3.54 30.88 -12.32
CA ILE A 35 -4.68 31.78 -12.51
C ILE A 35 -4.24 33.14 -13.05
N TYR A 36 -5.13 33.79 -13.79
CA TYR A 36 -4.86 35.02 -14.53
C TYR A 36 -5.93 36.06 -14.27
N ASP A 37 -5.53 37.33 -14.15
CA ASP A 37 -6.46 38.46 -14.06
C ASP A 37 -5.82 39.74 -14.63
N LYS A 38 -6.63 40.71 -15.06
CA LYS A 38 -6.16 42.04 -15.45
C LYS A 38 -5.91 42.93 -14.24
N ASP A 39 -6.58 42.70 -13.10
CA ASP A 39 -6.37 43.43 -11.86
C ASP A 39 -5.54 42.63 -10.85
N LEU A 40 -4.42 43.20 -10.42
CA LEU A 40 -3.50 42.59 -9.45
C LEU A 40 -4.16 42.39 -8.08
N LYS A 41 -5.05 43.29 -7.65
CA LYS A 41 -5.69 43.20 -6.34
C LYS A 41 -6.68 42.04 -6.30
N THR A 42 -7.51 41.93 -7.32
CA THR A 42 -8.45 40.82 -7.51
C THR A 42 -7.73 39.49 -7.66
N LEU A 43 -6.63 39.44 -8.43
CA LEU A 43 -5.79 38.25 -8.55
C LEU A 43 -5.24 37.78 -7.20
N LYS A 44 -4.67 38.68 -6.40
CA LYS A 44 -4.11 38.35 -5.08
C LYS A 44 -5.19 37.80 -4.13
N ARG A 45 -6.39 38.39 -4.13
CA ARG A 45 -7.50 37.91 -3.30
C ARG A 45 -7.95 36.51 -3.73
N THR A 46 -8.18 36.30 -5.02
CA THR A 46 -8.58 35.00 -5.57
C THR A 46 -7.52 33.92 -5.34
N PHE A 47 -6.24 34.30 -5.45
CA PHE A 47 -5.11 33.43 -5.17
C PHE A 47 -5.07 33.00 -3.69
N GLU A 48 -5.18 33.94 -2.75
CA GLU A 48 -5.20 33.62 -1.32
C GLU A 48 -6.43 32.78 -0.93
N VAL A 49 -7.60 33.05 -1.53
CA VAL A 49 -8.80 32.22 -1.31
C VAL A 49 -8.59 30.80 -1.83
N LYS A 50 -8.08 30.61 -3.06
CA LYS A 50 -7.78 29.27 -3.60
C LYS A 50 -6.73 28.54 -2.76
N LYS A 51 -5.70 29.26 -2.32
CA LYS A 51 -4.65 28.75 -1.44
C LYS A 51 -5.22 28.32 -0.08
N ALA A 52 -6.04 29.14 0.54
CA ALA A 52 -6.71 28.82 1.80
C ALA A 52 -7.69 27.65 1.64
N MET A 53 -8.46 27.58 0.55
CA MET A 53 -9.34 26.45 0.25
C MET A 53 -8.55 25.15 0.07
N LEU A 54 -7.44 25.17 -0.66
CA LEU A 54 -6.58 24.00 -0.81
C LEU A 54 -5.95 23.61 0.53
N GLN A 55 -5.53 24.56 1.35
CA GLN A 55 -4.98 24.30 2.69
C GLN A 55 -6.05 23.77 3.68
N GLN A 56 -7.28 24.27 3.63
CA GLN A 56 -8.40 23.83 4.47
C GLN A 56 -8.98 22.49 4.02
N ASN A 57 -9.12 22.24 2.72
CA ASN A 57 -9.47 20.91 2.20
C ASN A 57 -8.36 19.89 2.48
N SER A 58 -7.11 20.36 2.66
CA SER A 58 -5.98 19.56 3.13
C SER A 58 -5.93 19.38 4.65
N SER A 59 -7.05 19.49 5.36
CA SER A 59 -7.14 19.24 6.82
C SER A 59 -6.70 17.82 7.25
N GLY A 60 -6.32 16.95 6.30
CA GLY A 60 -5.52 15.74 6.51
C GLY A 60 -4.22 15.79 5.70
N MET A 61 -3.35 16.74 6.07
CA MET A 61 -1.95 16.96 5.70
C MET A 61 -1.52 16.82 4.24
N CYS A 62 -0.85 17.89 3.79
CA CYS A 62 0.08 17.98 2.67
C CYS A 62 1.30 17.04 2.84
N SER A 63 1.08 15.79 3.27
CA SER A 63 2.13 14.85 3.56
C SER A 63 2.85 14.53 2.25
N THR A 64 4.12 14.93 2.20
CA THR A 64 4.99 14.63 1.07
C THR A 64 5.43 13.17 1.05
N ILE A 65 5.11 12.43 2.13
CA ILE A 65 5.48 11.03 2.29
C ILE A 65 4.78 10.16 1.25
N THR A 66 5.55 9.26 0.66
CA THR A 66 5.05 8.21 -0.22
C THR A 66 4.39 7.10 0.60
N LEU A 67 3.57 6.28 -0.06
CA LEU A 67 2.98 5.10 0.57
C LEU A 67 4.07 4.14 1.09
N ASN A 68 5.17 3.97 0.36
CA ASN A 68 6.28 3.12 0.76
C ASN A 68 7.01 3.63 2.00
N GLU A 69 7.27 4.93 2.07
CA GLU A 69 7.92 5.55 3.23
C GLU A 69 7.03 5.42 4.48
N TRP A 70 5.73 5.74 4.35
CA TRP A 70 4.79 5.57 5.45
C TRP A 70 4.67 4.11 5.88
N TYR A 71 4.57 3.20 4.93
CA TYR A 71 4.48 1.77 5.20
C TYR A 71 5.67 1.28 6.02
N ARG A 72 6.91 1.71 5.67
CA ARG A 72 8.11 1.33 6.44
C ARG A 72 8.04 1.83 7.88
N GLU A 73 7.68 3.10 8.07
CA GLU A 73 7.58 3.67 9.41
C GLU A 73 6.52 2.95 10.26
N TRP A 74 5.33 2.74 9.69
CA TRP A 74 4.28 1.98 10.34
C TRP A 74 4.70 0.54 10.65
N PHE A 75 5.34 -0.13 9.69
CA PHE A 75 5.75 -1.51 9.84
C PHE A 75 6.78 -1.64 10.97
N ASP A 76 7.82 -0.83 10.97
CA ASP A 76 8.91 -0.90 11.94
C ASP A 76 8.45 -0.51 13.36
N ARG A 77 7.63 0.54 13.48
CA ARG A 77 7.21 1.07 14.78
C ARG A 77 5.98 0.37 15.36
N CYS A 78 5.03 -0.04 14.52
CA CYS A 78 3.74 -0.55 14.98
C CYS A 78 3.61 -2.06 14.79
N LYS A 79 3.91 -2.59 13.60
CA LYS A 79 3.57 -3.99 13.26
C LYS A 79 4.67 -4.99 13.63
N ALA A 80 5.92 -4.71 13.29
CA ALA A 80 7.06 -5.61 13.50
C ALA A 80 7.27 -6.03 14.97
N PRO A 81 7.07 -5.15 15.98
CA PRO A 81 7.16 -5.55 17.39
C PRO A 81 6.12 -6.58 17.82
N GLN A 82 4.97 -6.63 17.15
CA GLN A 82 3.88 -7.56 17.46
C GLN A 82 4.09 -8.96 16.83
N LEU A 83 5.05 -9.11 15.91
CA LEU A 83 5.31 -10.35 15.21
C LEU A 83 6.33 -11.21 15.96
N LYS A 84 6.01 -12.51 16.08
CA LYS A 84 6.73 -13.48 16.94
C LYS A 84 8.22 -13.64 16.62
N ASN A 85 8.59 -13.56 15.35
CA ASN A 85 9.97 -13.78 14.90
C ASN A 85 10.25 -13.10 13.55
N ASP A 86 11.53 -13.03 13.19
CA ASP A 86 11.99 -12.38 11.96
C ASP A 86 11.47 -13.05 10.68
N VAL A 87 11.24 -14.36 10.69
CA VAL A 87 10.63 -15.06 9.55
C VAL A 87 9.20 -14.56 9.31
N SER A 88 8.43 -14.36 10.37
CA SER A 88 7.08 -13.80 10.28
C SER A 88 7.12 -12.36 9.78
N ARG A 89 8.07 -11.54 10.27
CA ARG A 89 8.29 -10.17 9.80
C ARG A 89 8.59 -10.12 8.31
N LYS A 90 9.58 -10.88 7.84
CA LYS A 90 9.96 -10.96 6.42
C LYS A 90 8.82 -11.46 5.54
N THR A 91 8.09 -12.48 6.00
CA THR A 91 6.94 -13.02 5.25
C THR A 91 5.82 -11.99 5.13
N TYR A 92 5.55 -11.23 6.19
CA TYR A 92 4.55 -10.17 6.19
C TYR A 92 4.94 -9.03 5.24
N ASP A 93 6.17 -8.52 5.38
CA ASP A 93 6.71 -7.43 4.55
C ASP A 93 6.75 -7.80 3.06
N ARG A 94 7.20 -9.01 2.73
CA ARG A 94 7.25 -9.50 1.35
C ARG A 94 5.87 -9.51 0.67
N ARG A 95 4.79 -9.84 1.39
CA ARG A 95 3.45 -9.93 0.79
C ARG A 95 2.96 -8.60 0.25
N ILE A 96 3.09 -7.54 1.05
CA ILE A 96 2.63 -6.20 0.67
C ILE A 96 3.60 -5.52 -0.29
N ARG A 97 4.92 -5.71 -0.11
CA ARG A 97 5.94 -5.21 -1.03
C ARG A 97 5.79 -5.75 -2.44
N ASN A 98 5.45 -7.03 -2.59
CA ASN A 98 5.27 -7.65 -3.90
C ASN A 98 3.90 -7.40 -4.52
N THR A 99 3.02 -6.61 -3.88
CA THR A 99 1.65 -6.35 -4.32
C THR A 99 1.41 -4.83 -4.40
N TYR A 100 0.66 -4.25 -3.45
CA TYR A 100 0.24 -2.86 -3.51
C TYR A 100 1.39 -1.86 -3.40
N CYS A 101 2.43 -2.14 -2.60
CA CYS A 101 3.60 -1.27 -2.51
C CYS A 101 4.42 -1.26 -3.80
N ARG A 102 4.41 -2.35 -4.59
CA ARG A 102 5.06 -2.37 -5.92
C ARG A 102 4.34 -1.46 -6.91
N LEU A 103 3.01 -1.39 -6.84
CA LEU A 103 2.18 -0.68 -7.81
C LEU A 103 1.93 0.78 -7.43
N LEU A 104 1.75 1.06 -6.14
CA LEU A 104 1.31 2.36 -5.61
C LEU A 104 2.33 3.00 -4.66
N GLY A 105 3.43 2.31 -4.37
CA GLY A 105 4.35 2.69 -3.30
C GLY A 105 4.99 4.06 -3.46
N ASP A 106 5.30 4.47 -4.68
CA ASP A 106 5.94 5.76 -4.99
C ASP A 106 4.93 6.93 -5.02
N LYS A 107 3.63 6.62 -5.00
CA LYS A 107 2.60 7.63 -4.92
C LYS A 107 2.55 8.19 -3.51
N ARG A 108 2.34 9.50 -3.38
CA ARG A 108 2.05 10.13 -2.08
C ARG A 108 0.81 9.51 -1.48
N ILE A 109 0.90 9.12 -0.21
CA ILE A 109 -0.21 8.42 0.46
C ILE A 109 -1.50 9.25 0.47
N ALA A 110 -1.37 10.58 0.62
CA ALA A 110 -2.50 11.52 0.55
C ALA A 110 -3.22 11.52 -0.81
N ASN A 111 -2.53 11.11 -1.88
CA ASN A 111 -3.07 11.06 -3.24
C ASN A 111 -3.50 9.64 -3.66
N VAL A 112 -3.37 8.64 -2.79
CA VAL A 112 -3.85 7.28 -3.06
C VAL A 112 -5.36 7.27 -2.86
N LEU A 113 -6.09 7.23 -3.97
CA LEU A 113 -7.54 7.16 -3.97
C LEU A 113 -8.01 5.71 -3.98
N GLN A 114 -9.26 5.49 -3.54
CA GLN A 114 -9.91 4.18 -3.57
C GLN A 114 -9.86 3.55 -4.97
N ILE A 115 -10.07 4.35 -6.02
CA ILE A 115 -10.03 3.88 -7.41
C ILE A 115 -8.66 3.32 -7.79
N ASN A 116 -7.56 3.90 -7.28
CA ASN A 116 -6.22 3.39 -7.57
C ASN A 116 -5.96 2.04 -6.90
N ILE A 117 -6.55 1.82 -5.72
CA ILE A 117 -6.46 0.52 -5.05
C ILE A 117 -7.32 -0.51 -5.77
N GLN A 118 -8.47 -0.12 -6.31
CA GLN A 118 -9.31 -1.01 -7.11
C GLN A 118 -8.60 -1.41 -8.42
N GLU A 119 -7.98 -0.46 -9.12
CA GLU A 119 -7.15 -0.69 -10.31
C GLU A 119 -5.98 -1.63 -10.00
N ALA A 120 -5.22 -1.35 -8.94
CA ALA A 120 -4.12 -2.21 -8.51
C ALA A 120 -4.60 -3.62 -8.13
N THR A 121 -5.77 -3.74 -7.50
CA THR A 121 -6.38 -5.03 -7.16
C THR A 121 -6.73 -5.83 -8.42
N SER A 122 -7.34 -5.19 -9.41
CA SER A 122 -7.65 -5.83 -10.70
C SER A 122 -6.39 -6.27 -11.42
N GLN A 123 -5.35 -5.42 -11.45
CA GLN A 123 -4.06 -5.76 -12.06
C GLN A 123 -3.42 -6.99 -11.39
N LEU A 124 -3.42 -7.07 -10.06
CA LEU A 124 -2.86 -8.25 -9.36
C LEU A 124 -3.60 -9.54 -9.71
N VAL A 125 -4.93 -9.47 -9.87
CA VAL A 125 -5.73 -10.62 -10.30
C VAL A 125 -5.39 -11.03 -11.74
N GLU A 126 -5.22 -10.06 -12.65
CA GLU A 126 -4.81 -10.29 -14.04
C GLU A 126 -3.39 -10.88 -14.14
N GLU A 127 -2.48 -10.48 -13.26
CA GLU A 127 -1.13 -11.05 -13.12
C GLU A 127 -1.12 -12.49 -12.55
N GLY A 128 -2.28 -13.05 -12.20
CA GLY A 128 -2.41 -14.43 -11.75
C GLY A 128 -2.32 -14.62 -10.22
N TYR A 129 -2.33 -13.55 -9.44
CA TYR A 129 -2.35 -13.69 -7.98
C TYR A 129 -3.65 -14.34 -7.52
N THR A 130 -3.55 -15.23 -6.53
CA THR A 130 -4.73 -15.88 -5.94
C THR A 130 -5.56 -14.88 -5.13
N TYR A 131 -6.88 -15.09 -5.10
CA TYR A 131 -7.79 -14.31 -4.24
C TYR A 131 -7.25 -14.16 -2.81
N ARG A 132 -6.75 -15.25 -2.22
CA ARG A 132 -6.20 -15.24 -0.86
C ARG A 132 -5.01 -14.30 -0.72
N THR A 133 -4.07 -14.34 -1.66
CA THR A 133 -2.87 -13.49 -1.62
C THR A 133 -3.25 -12.01 -1.71
N VAL A 134 -4.15 -11.66 -2.63
CA VAL A 134 -4.64 -10.28 -2.80
C VAL A 134 -5.39 -9.81 -1.55
N LYS A 135 -6.28 -10.65 -1.00
CA LYS A 135 -7.05 -10.35 0.21
C LYS A 135 -6.17 -10.12 1.43
N GLU A 136 -5.18 -10.98 1.63
CA GLU A 136 -4.22 -10.82 2.73
C GLU A 136 -3.43 -9.53 2.58
N ALA A 137 -2.91 -9.23 1.38
CA ALA A 137 -2.18 -7.98 1.13
C ALA A 137 -3.07 -6.73 1.30
N LEU A 138 -4.32 -6.77 0.85
CA LEU A 138 -5.27 -5.67 1.02
C LEU A 138 -5.56 -5.43 2.51
N GLY A 139 -5.66 -6.50 3.31
CA GLY A 139 -5.78 -6.39 4.77
C GLY A 139 -4.61 -5.65 5.40
N ILE A 140 -3.38 -5.98 4.99
CA ILE A 140 -2.16 -5.28 5.45
C ILE A 140 -2.21 -3.80 5.08
N LEU A 141 -2.57 -3.48 3.83
CA LEU A 141 -2.67 -2.09 3.38
C LEU A 141 -3.73 -1.32 4.18
N LYS A 142 -4.88 -1.96 4.44
CA LYS A 142 -5.96 -1.38 5.23
C LYS A 142 -5.51 -1.03 6.64
N GLU A 143 -4.83 -1.94 7.33
CA GLU A 143 -4.27 -1.68 8.68
C GLU A 143 -3.26 -0.51 8.65
N CYS A 144 -2.40 -0.47 7.64
CA CYS A 144 -1.43 0.62 7.46
C CYS A 144 -2.11 1.98 7.26
N CYS A 145 -3.17 2.04 6.45
CA CYS A 145 -3.96 3.24 6.21
C CYS A 145 -4.82 3.63 7.43
N GLU A 146 -5.28 2.68 8.26
CA GLU A 146 -6.00 2.99 9.50
C GLU A 146 -5.11 3.79 10.47
N ILE A 147 -3.86 3.39 10.64
CA ILE A 147 -2.91 4.14 11.47
C ILE A 147 -2.54 5.48 10.82
N ALA A 148 -2.51 5.58 9.49
CA ALA A 148 -2.30 6.85 8.80
C ALA A 148 -3.40 7.88 9.13
N ILE A 149 -4.65 7.44 9.26
CA ILE A 149 -5.78 8.29 9.66
C ILE A 149 -5.63 8.79 11.09
N VAL A 150 -5.26 7.89 12.01
CA VAL A 150 -5.02 8.25 13.41
C VAL A 150 -3.93 9.32 13.53
N ASN A 151 -2.90 9.24 12.69
CA ASN A 151 -1.82 10.23 12.59
C ASN A 151 -2.16 11.45 11.72
N ARG A 152 -3.40 11.56 11.23
CA ARG A 152 -3.91 12.66 10.38
C ARG A 152 -3.13 12.85 9.08
N ILE A 153 -2.48 11.80 8.59
CA ILE A 153 -1.73 11.78 7.33
C ILE A 153 -2.69 11.72 6.13
N ILE A 154 -3.78 10.99 6.29
CA ILE A 154 -4.88 10.92 5.33
C ILE A 154 -6.21 11.10 6.07
N PRO A 155 -7.23 11.68 5.43
CA PRO A 155 -8.52 11.92 6.08
C PRO A 155 -9.41 10.67 6.13
N VAL A 156 -9.27 9.76 5.17
CA VAL A 156 -10.11 8.57 5.01
C VAL A 156 -9.28 7.37 4.58
N ASN A 157 -9.77 6.16 4.83
CA ASN A 157 -9.08 4.94 4.41
C ASN A 157 -9.45 4.63 2.94
N PRO A 158 -8.50 4.70 2.00
CA PRO A 158 -8.78 4.42 0.60
C PRO A 158 -9.08 2.94 0.32
N CYS A 159 -8.76 2.01 1.24
CA CYS A 159 -9.00 0.58 1.08
C CYS A 159 -10.47 0.17 1.31
N ILE A 160 -11.36 1.11 1.67
CA ILE A 160 -12.76 0.79 1.96
C ILE A 160 -13.50 0.42 0.66
N GLY A 161 -14.29 -0.65 0.72
CA GLY A 161 -15.18 -1.06 -0.37
C GLY A 161 -14.49 -1.66 -1.59
N ILE A 162 -13.20 -2.01 -1.49
CA ILE A 162 -12.46 -2.67 -2.56
C ILE A 162 -13.02 -4.08 -2.79
N LYS A 163 -13.37 -4.38 -4.04
CA LYS A 163 -13.88 -5.68 -4.46
C LYS A 163 -12.77 -6.48 -5.14
N ILE A 164 -12.55 -7.69 -4.67
CA ILE A 164 -11.62 -8.65 -5.27
C ILE A 164 -12.47 -9.61 -6.09
N LYS A 165 -12.16 -9.75 -7.38
CA LYS A 165 -12.83 -10.73 -8.24
C LYS A 165 -12.45 -12.14 -7.76
N ASP A 166 -13.44 -13.04 -7.71
CA ASP A 166 -13.23 -14.46 -7.43
C ASP A 166 -12.55 -15.13 -8.63
N ALA A 167 -11.24 -14.93 -8.73
CA ALA A 167 -10.37 -15.44 -9.78
C ALA A 167 -9.14 -16.08 -9.13
N ASN A 168 -8.55 -17.04 -9.85
CA ASN A 168 -7.37 -17.79 -9.40
C ASN A 168 -7.60 -18.42 -8.01
N ILE A 169 -8.82 -18.93 -7.78
CA ILE A 169 -9.15 -19.64 -6.53
C ILE A 169 -8.19 -20.83 -6.45
N SER A 170 -7.46 -20.91 -5.34
CA SER A 170 -6.60 -22.05 -5.05
C SER A 170 -7.41 -23.31 -5.20
N GLN A 171 -7.00 -24.21 -6.10
CA GLN A 171 -7.56 -25.55 -6.13
C GLN A 171 -7.38 -26.20 -4.76
N GLU A 172 -8.36 -26.99 -4.36
CA GLU A 172 -8.27 -27.76 -3.14
C GLU A 172 -7.05 -28.68 -3.24
N ARG A 173 -6.21 -28.67 -2.21
CA ARG A 173 -5.03 -29.53 -2.20
C ARG A 173 -5.49 -30.98 -2.16
N ARG A 174 -5.16 -31.75 -3.19
CA ARG A 174 -5.39 -33.19 -3.21
C ARG A 174 -4.72 -33.84 -1.98
N VAL A 175 -5.50 -34.67 -1.29
CA VAL A 175 -5.03 -35.49 -0.18
C VAL A 175 -4.76 -36.91 -0.64
N LEU A 176 -3.79 -37.60 -0.03
CA LEU A 176 -3.49 -39.00 -0.32
C LEU A 176 -4.59 -39.90 0.25
N THR A 177 -5.14 -40.77 -0.59
CA THR A 177 -6.06 -41.83 -0.16
C THR A 177 -5.31 -42.90 0.67
N PRO A 178 -5.99 -43.72 1.49
CA PRO A 178 -5.34 -44.79 2.24
C PRO A 178 -4.55 -45.76 1.36
N LYS A 179 -5.02 -46.04 0.15
CA LYS A 179 -4.31 -46.88 -0.83
C LYS A 179 -3.01 -46.22 -1.30
N GLU A 180 -3.06 -44.93 -1.62
CA GLU A 180 -1.89 -44.16 -2.06
C GLU A 180 -0.87 -43.98 -0.93
N GLN A 181 -1.33 -43.79 0.31
CA GLN A 181 -0.46 -43.76 1.48
C GLN A 181 0.29 -45.07 1.65
N LYS A 182 -0.39 -46.21 1.45
CA LYS A 182 0.26 -47.53 1.49
C LYS A 182 1.33 -47.67 0.40
N ILE A 183 0.98 -47.37 -0.85
CA ILE A 183 1.93 -47.41 -1.98
C ILE A 183 3.15 -46.51 -1.68
N PHE A 184 2.91 -45.30 -1.21
CA PHE A 184 3.98 -44.38 -0.83
C PHE A 184 4.89 -44.95 0.26
N LEU A 185 4.32 -45.53 1.31
CA LEU A 185 5.08 -46.13 2.42
C LEU A 185 5.87 -47.38 1.98
N ASP A 186 5.31 -48.20 1.09
CA ASP A 186 5.98 -49.39 0.56
C ASP A 186 7.22 -48.98 -0.27
N GLU A 187 7.13 -47.92 -1.09
CA GLU A 187 8.24 -47.39 -1.89
C GLU A 187 9.36 -46.76 -1.05
N VAL A 188 9.02 -46.09 0.05
CA VAL A 188 9.99 -45.41 0.91
C VAL A 188 10.49 -46.27 2.07
N GLN A 189 10.14 -47.56 2.12
CA GLN A 189 10.41 -48.45 3.26
C GLN A 189 11.89 -48.49 3.70
N ASN A 190 12.83 -48.44 2.75
CA ASN A 190 14.27 -48.48 3.02
C ASN A 190 14.94 -47.10 2.91
N LYS A 191 14.17 -46.00 3.03
CA LYS A 191 14.68 -44.63 2.98
C LYS A 191 14.79 -44.06 4.38
N TYR A 192 15.75 -43.15 4.56
CA TYR A 192 16.07 -42.52 5.84
C TYR A 192 14.87 -41.88 6.56
N TYR A 193 13.86 -41.39 5.83
CA TYR A 193 12.68 -40.73 6.39
C TYR A 193 11.44 -41.64 6.53
N TYR A 194 11.57 -42.96 6.36
CA TYR A 194 10.44 -43.89 6.40
C TYR A 194 9.60 -43.75 7.68
N GLU A 195 10.25 -43.83 8.84
CA GLU A 195 9.62 -43.76 10.15
C GLU A 195 8.96 -42.39 10.38
N ALA A 196 9.62 -41.33 9.91
CA ALA A 196 9.08 -39.98 9.97
C ALA A 196 7.77 -39.86 9.17
N TYR A 197 7.76 -40.35 7.92
CA TYR A 197 6.54 -40.37 7.10
C TYR A 197 5.42 -41.19 7.75
N LYS A 198 5.75 -42.35 8.32
CA LYS A 198 4.78 -43.21 8.99
C LYS A 198 4.15 -42.53 10.21
N ILE A 199 4.95 -41.88 11.06
CA ILE A 199 4.46 -41.13 12.22
C ILE A 199 3.55 -39.98 11.78
N LEU A 200 3.98 -39.19 10.79
CA LEU A 200 3.22 -38.04 10.30
C LEU A 200 1.86 -38.46 9.72
N LEU A 201 1.81 -39.55 8.95
CA LEU A 201 0.57 -40.07 8.37
C LEU A 201 -0.39 -40.64 9.43
N LEU A 202 0.13 -41.31 10.46
CA LEU A 202 -0.69 -41.95 11.49
C LEU A 202 -1.22 -40.99 12.55
N THR A 203 -0.46 -39.95 12.89
CA THR A 203 -0.79 -39.04 14.00
C THR A 203 -1.40 -37.73 13.54
N GLY A 204 -1.16 -37.33 12.27
CA GLY A 204 -1.61 -36.05 11.74
C GLY A 204 -0.94 -34.83 12.36
N MET A 205 0.17 -35.01 13.10
CA MET A 205 0.91 -33.91 13.70
C MET A 205 1.56 -33.01 12.64
N ARG A 206 1.75 -31.73 12.96
CA ARG A 206 2.45 -30.82 12.05
C ARG A 206 3.94 -31.17 12.00
N ILE A 207 4.58 -30.93 10.85
CA ILE A 207 6.02 -31.19 10.69
C ILE A 207 6.90 -30.50 11.75
N GLY A 208 6.49 -29.31 12.21
CA GLY A 208 7.19 -28.59 13.27
C GLY A 208 7.02 -29.22 14.66
N GLU A 209 5.87 -29.87 14.91
CA GLU A 209 5.62 -30.62 16.16
C GLU A 209 6.45 -31.92 16.15
N PHE A 210 6.46 -32.64 15.02
CA PHE A 210 7.29 -33.82 14.81
C PHE A 210 8.79 -33.53 15.02
N SER A 211 9.27 -32.43 14.43
CA SER A 211 10.68 -32.04 14.52
C SER A 211 11.11 -31.62 15.94
N GLY A 212 10.15 -31.33 16.83
CA GLY A 212 10.40 -31.00 18.23
C GLY A 212 10.35 -32.20 19.17
N LEU A 213 10.10 -33.42 18.67
CA LEU A 213 10.04 -34.63 19.50
C LEU A 213 11.40 -34.95 20.11
N GLN A 214 11.40 -35.29 21.40
CA GLN A 214 12.58 -35.68 22.16
C GLN A 214 12.26 -36.94 22.95
N TRP A 215 13.21 -37.88 22.98
CA TRP A 215 13.16 -39.00 23.93
C TRP A 215 13.32 -38.44 25.34
N ARG A 216 12.43 -38.86 26.25
CA ARG A 216 12.53 -38.56 27.68
C ARG A 216 13.07 -39.75 28.43
#